data_AF-A0A1H8XKB4-F1
#
_entry.id   AF-A0A1H8XKB4-F1
#
_cell.length_a   1.000
_cell.length_b   1.000
_cell.length_c   1.000
_cell.angle_alpha   90.00
_cell.angle_beta   90.00
_cell.angle_gamma   90.00
#
_symmetry.space_group_name_H-M   'P 1'
#
loop_
_entity.id
_entity.type
_entity.pdbx_description
1 polymer ?
#
loop_
_entity_poly.entity_id
_entity_poly.type
_entity_poly.pdbx_seq_one_letter_code
_entity_poly.pdbx_strand_id
1 'polypeptide(L)'
;MEASSFFQQFIQQLINGVSLGSIYSLIALGYTMVYGIIKLINFAHGDIYMLGAYLGFFATTTLKMPFLPALVLAMVGAALAGMIIERLAYRPLRSAPKIAVLITAIGVSLLLEYGGMLIVTPQPRTFPKVFAAELYNIGGIVINSQQIVILVVALLLMVLLTYVVQKTKIGKAMRAVSFDTDAARLMGINVDRVISFTFGIGSGLAAAAGVLVGVYYNSIDPLMGIMPGLKAFVAAVLGGIGVIPGAMLGGIIMGVVEALVSGFISSTFRDAAAFGILILILLFRPAGLLGKNVREKV
;
A
#
# COMPACT_ATOMS: atom_id res chain seq x y z
N MET A 1 36.42 9.23 5.86
CA MET A 1 35.61 8.01 6.10
C MET A 1 36.36 6.84 5.50
N GLU A 2 36.71 5.83 6.30
CA GLU A 2 37.29 4.59 5.77
C GLU A 2 36.28 3.96 4.80
N ALA A 3 36.74 3.44 3.66
CA ALA A 3 35.85 2.89 2.62
C ALA A 3 34.96 1.74 3.16
N SER A 4 35.42 1.06 4.21
CA SER A 4 34.68 0.04 4.97
C SER A 4 33.41 0.60 5.63
N SER A 5 33.46 1.78 6.24
CA SER A 5 32.32 2.36 6.94
C SER A 5 31.26 2.90 5.99
N PHE A 6 31.68 3.46 4.85
CA PHE A 6 30.75 3.87 3.80
C PHE A 6 30.00 2.67 3.22
N PHE A 7 30.71 1.58 2.90
CA PHE A 7 30.10 0.38 2.36
C PHE A 7 29.11 -0.25 3.35
N GLN A 8 29.46 -0.34 4.63
CA GLN A 8 28.54 -0.82 5.67
C GLN A 8 27.28 0.04 5.77
N GLN A 9 27.42 1.37 5.77
CA GLN A 9 26.29 2.29 5.81
C GLN A 9 25.39 2.15 4.57
N PHE A 10 25.99 2.01 3.38
CA PHE A 10 25.25 1.81 2.14
C PHE A 10 24.42 0.52 2.17
N ILE A 11 25.03 -0.60 2.56
CA ILE A 11 24.32 -1.89 2.70
C ILE A 11 23.24 -1.82 3.77
N GLN A 12 23.50 -1.16 4.90
CA GLN A 12 22.50 -0.96 5.95
C GLN A 12 21.28 -0.21 5.43
N GLN A 13 21.48 0.87 4.66
CA GLN A 13 20.37 1.62 4.08
C GLN A 13 19.65 0.88 2.97
N LEU A 14 20.33 0.00 2.22
CA LEU A 14 19.66 -0.90 1.29
C LEU A 14 18.72 -1.86 2.04
N ILE A 15 19.15 -2.46 3.14
CA ILE A 15 18.32 -3.38 3.94
C ILE A 15 17.11 -2.65 4.54
N ASN A 16 17.34 -1.46 5.12
CA ASN A 16 16.27 -0.61 5.65
C ASN A 16 15.28 -0.23 4.53
N GLY A 17 15.81 0.15 3.37
CA GLY A 17 15.04 0.60 2.22
C GLY A 17 14.22 -0.51 1.56
N VAL A 18 14.75 -1.73 1.46
CA VAL A 18 13.99 -2.89 0.96
C VAL A 18 12.85 -3.24 1.92
N SER A 19 13.08 -3.19 3.22
CA SER A 19 12.06 -3.45 4.23
C SER A 19 10.92 -2.43 4.14
N LEU A 20 11.28 -1.14 4.09
CA LEU A 20 10.33 -0.05 3.97
C LEU A 20 9.63 -0.05 2.60
N GLY A 21 10.36 -0.36 1.54
CA GLY A 21 9.83 -0.49 0.19
C GLY A 21 8.86 -1.65 0.04
N SER A 22 9.01 -2.72 0.83
CA SER A 22 8.07 -3.84 0.88
C SER A 22 6.70 -3.39 1.39
N ILE A 23 6.68 -2.48 2.39
CA ILE A 23 5.46 -1.86 2.91
C ILE A 23 4.82 -0.97 1.83
N TYR A 24 5.60 -0.09 1.20
CA TYR A 24 5.10 0.75 0.12
C TYR A 24 4.59 -0.04 -1.06
N SER A 25 5.19 -1.19 -1.35
CA SER A 25 4.72 -2.08 -2.42
C SER A 25 3.34 -2.65 -2.11
N LEU A 26 3.07 -3.06 -0.86
CA LEU A 26 1.75 -3.56 -0.47
C LEU A 26 0.65 -2.51 -0.62
N ILE A 27 0.93 -1.26 -0.23
CA ILE A 27 -0.01 -0.13 -0.42
C ILE A 27 -0.14 0.22 -1.91
N ALA A 28 0.97 0.29 -2.65
CA ALA A 28 1.01 0.61 -4.08
C ALA A 28 0.25 -0.44 -4.92
N LEU A 29 0.29 -1.71 -4.52
CA LEU A 29 -0.51 -2.77 -5.12
C LEU A 29 -2.00 -2.51 -4.98
N GLY A 30 -2.47 -2.05 -3.82
CA GLY A 30 -3.87 -1.68 -3.63
C GLY A 30 -4.31 -0.52 -4.54
N TYR A 31 -3.50 0.54 -4.64
CA TYR A 31 -3.71 1.63 -5.60
C TYR A 31 -3.77 1.13 -7.04
N THR A 32 -2.83 0.26 -7.41
CA THR A 32 -2.69 -0.30 -8.76
C THR A 32 -3.88 -1.18 -9.14
N MET A 33 -4.38 -2.00 -8.21
CA MET A 33 -5.54 -2.85 -8.44
C MET A 33 -6.81 -2.03 -8.66
N VAL A 34 -7.07 -1.06 -7.78
CA VAL A 34 -8.25 -0.20 -7.88
C VAL A 34 -8.18 0.63 -9.16
N TYR A 35 -7.08 1.38 -9.35
CA TYR A 35 -6.91 2.22 -10.54
C TYR A 35 -6.94 1.40 -11.83
N GLY A 36 -6.34 0.21 -11.85
CA GLY A 36 -6.32 -0.66 -13.03
C GLY A 36 -7.71 -1.03 -13.53
N ILE A 37 -8.71 -1.08 -12.65
CA ILE A 37 -10.09 -1.42 -13.02
C ILE A 37 -10.95 -0.18 -13.23
N ILE A 38 -10.97 0.75 -12.26
CA ILE A 38 -11.88 1.90 -12.30
C ILE A 38 -11.27 3.18 -12.89
N LYS A 39 -9.95 3.20 -13.14
CA LYS A 39 -9.19 4.38 -13.64
C LYS A 39 -9.40 5.64 -12.78
N LEU A 40 -9.63 5.45 -11.49
CA LEU A 40 -9.87 6.49 -10.50
C LEU A 40 -8.92 6.32 -9.32
N ILE A 41 -8.48 7.45 -8.76
CA ILE A 41 -7.56 7.48 -7.63
C ILE A 41 -8.40 7.48 -6.34
N ASN A 42 -8.09 6.54 -5.44
CA ASN A 42 -8.73 6.43 -4.13
C ASN A 42 -7.81 6.98 -3.04
N PHE A 43 -7.98 8.25 -2.68
CA PHE A 43 -7.18 8.87 -1.60
C PHE A 43 -7.45 8.26 -0.21
N ALA A 44 -8.66 7.76 0.04
CA ALA A 44 -9.00 7.09 1.31
C ALA A 44 -8.25 5.76 1.52
N HIS A 45 -7.50 5.27 0.52
CA HIS A 45 -6.73 4.04 0.64
C HIS A 45 -5.61 4.12 1.70
N GLY A 46 -5.01 5.30 1.90
CA GLY A 46 -4.07 5.53 3.00
C GLY A 46 -4.73 5.37 4.37
N ASP A 47 -5.98 5.76 4.51
CA ASP A 47 -6.72 5.67 5.77
C ASP A 47 -7.21 4.25 6.04
N ILE A 48 -7.38 3.45 5.00
CA ILE A 48 -7.59 2.00 5.15
C ILE A 48 -6.34 1.32 5.71
N TYR A 49 -5.15 1.80 5.35
CA TYR A 49 -3.90 1.37 5.98
C TYR A 49 -3.86 1.74 7.47
N MET A 50 -4.32 2.94 7.85
CA MET A 50 -4.49 3.33 9.26
C MET A 50 -5.50 2.42 9.97
N LEU A 51 -6.69 2.21 9.39
CA LEU A 51 -7.71 1.30 9.94
C LEU A 51 -7.15 -0.10 10.17
N GLY A 52 -6.37 -0.63 9.23
CA GLY A 52 -5.72 -1.93 9.38
C GLY A 52 -4.74 -1.97 10.53
N ALA A 53 -3.95 -0.92 10.73
CA ALA A 53 -3.05 -0.80 11.87
C ALA A 53 -3.83 -0.84 13.19
N TYR A 54 -4.93 -0.09 13.31
CA TYR A 54 -5.78 -0.11 14.51
C TYR A 54 -6.49 -1.45 14.71
N LEU A 55 -7.02 -2.08 13.66
CA LEU A 55 -7.63 -3.42 13.76
C LEU A 55 -6.62 -4.46 14.24
N GLY A 56 -5.38 -4.42 13.73
CA GLY A 56 -4.29 -5.28 14.21
C GLY A 56 -3.92 -4.97 15.67
N PHE A 57 -3.89 -3.69 16.06
CA PHE A 57 -3.68 -3.28 17.44
C PHE A 57 -4.78 -3.83 18.36
N PHE A 58 -6.05 -3.70 18.01
CA PHE A 58 -7.16 -4.23 18.81
C PHE A 58 -7.13 -5.77 18.89
N ALA A 59 -6.80 -6.45 17.79
CA ALA A 59 -6.68 -7.91 17.78
C ALA A 59 -5.54 -8.40 18.69
N THR A 60 -4.41 -7.68 18.72
CA THR A 60 -3.25 -8.06 19.55
C THR A 60 -3.41 -7.65 21.02
N THR A 61 -4.00 -6.50 21.31
CA THR A 61 -4.13 -5.97 22.69
C THR A 61 -5.37 -6.48 23.41
N THR A 62 -6.55 -6.37 22.77
CA THR A 62 -7.83 -6.73 23.39
C THR A 62 -8.14 -8.20 23.25
N LEU A 63 -8.00 -8.75 22.03
CA LEU A 63 -8.29 -10.16 21.77
C LEU A 63 -7.10 -11.08 22.09
N LYS A 64 -5.92 -10.50 22.40
CA LYS A 64 -4.68 -11.22 22.72
C LYS A 64 -4.29 -12.26 21.65
N MET A 65 -4.64 -11.99 20.39
CA MET A 65 -4.32 -12.87 19.27
C MET A 65 -2.83 -12.79 18.95
N PRO A 66 -2.21 -13.92 18.55
CA PRO A 66 -0.85 -13.88 18.03
C PRO A 66 -0.81 -13.14 16.69
N PHE A 67 0.41 -12.83 16.22
CA PHE A 67 0.64 -11.98 15.06
C PHE A 67 -0.13 -12.41 13.79
N LEU A 68 -0.06 -13.69 13.40
CA LEU A 68 -0.69 -14.14 12.14
C LEU A 68 -2.23 -14.01 12.16
N PRO A 69 -2.97 -14.53 13.17
CA PRO A 69 -4.41 -14.31 13.26
C PRO A 69 -4.80 -12.83 13.36
N ALA A 70 -4.03 -12.02 14.09
CA ALA A 70 -4.27 -10.58 14.17
C ALA A 70 -4.11 -9.88 12.80
N LEU A 71 -3.08 -10.27 12.04
CA LEU A 71 -2.85 -9.79 10.67
C LEU A 71 -4.03 -10.17 9.76
N VAL A 72 -4.45 -11.44 9.78
CA VAL A 72 -5.58 -11.91 8.97
C VAL A 72 -6.88 -11.20 9.35
N LEU A 73 -7.15 -11.01 10.64
CA LEU A 73 -8.33 -10.27 11.11
C LEU A 73 -8.30 -8.83 10.63
N ALA A 74 -7.15 -8.14 10.74
CA ALA A 74 -7.00 -6.79 10.22
C ALA A 74 -7.23 -6.71 8.71
N MET A 75 -6.69 -7.66 7.95
CA MET A 75 -6.89 -7.74 6.50
C MET A 75 -8.35 -7.97 6.14
N VAL A 76 -9.05 -8.87 6.84
CA VAL A 76 -10.46 -9.16 6.57
C VAL A 76 -11.33 -7.96 6.96
N GLY A 77 -11.09 -7.35 8.12
CA GLY A 77 -11.84 -6.17 8.56
C GLY A 77 -11.67 -4.99 7.60
N ALA A 78 -10.45 -4.73 7.15
CA ALA A 78 -10.18 -3.70 6.16
C ALA A 78 -10.74 -4.05 4.77
N ALA A 79 -10.71 -5.32 4.36
CA ALA A 79 -11.34 -5.76 3.12
C ALA A 79 -12.85 -5.48 3.14
N LEU A 80 -13.52 -5.77 4.26
CA LEU A 80 -14.94 -5.46 4.44
C LEU A 80 -15.18 -3.95 4.44
N ALA A 81 -14.37 -3.16 5.17
CA ALA A 81 -14.45 -1.71 5.16
C ALA A 81 -14.29 -1.14 3.73
N GLY A 82 -13.30 -1.63 2.99
CA GLY A 82 -13.06 -1.25 1.59
C GLY A 82 -14.23 -1.56 0.67
N MET A 83 -14.87 -2.74 0.83
CA MET A 83 -16.08 -3.10 0.08
C MET A 83 -17.27 -2.21 0.45
N ILE A 84 -17.41 -1.84 1.72
CA ILE A 84 -18.47 -0.95 2.19
C ILE A 84 -18.27 0.46 1.62
N ILE A 85 -17.04 0.99 1.72
CA ILE A 85 -16.66 2.28 1.15
C ILE A 85 -16.92 2.30 -0.35
N GLU A 86 -16.50 1.27 -1.07
CA GLU A 86 -16.76 1.14 -2.50
C GLU A 86 -18.27 1.20 -2.79
N ARG A 87 -19.06 0.41 -2.07
CA ARG A 87 -20.50 0.29 -2.30
C ARG A 87 -21.27 1.58 -1.98
N LEU A 88 -20.89 2.28 -0.91
CA LEU A 88 -21.62 3.44 -0.40
C LEU A 88 -21.13 4.76 -1.02
N ALA A 89 -19.82 4.90 -1.23
CA ALA A 89 -19.22 6.16 -1.65
C ALA A 89 -18.88 6.17 -3.15
N TYR A 90 -18.29 5.10 -3.68
CA TYR A 90 -17.76 5.09 -5.05
C TYR A 90 -18.76 4.59 -6.09
N ARG A 91 -19.50 3.52 -5.79
CA ARG A 91 -20.45 2.89 -6.72
C ARG A 91 -21.54 3.84 -7.21
N PRO A 92 -22.16 4.69 -6.37
CA PRO A 92 -23.17 5.65 -6.84
C PRO A 92 -22.62 6.71 -7.79
N LEU A 93 -21.31 6.99 -7.72
CA LEU A 93 -20.66 8.08 -8.46
C LEU A 93 -19.90 7.61 -9.70
N ARG A 94 -20.05 6.35 -10.12
CA ARG A 94 -19.31 5.81 -11.28
C ARG A 94 -19.64 6.50 -12.60
N SER A 95 -20.85 7.02 -12.75
CA SER A 95 -21.27 7.81 -13.91
C SER A 95 -21.10 9.32 -13.70
N ALA A 96 -20.65 9.75 -12.52
CA ALA A 96 -20.44 11.16 -12.20
C ALA A 96 -19.09 11.65 -12.77
N PRO A 97 -18.89 12.97 -12.90
CA PRO A 97 -17.61 13.53 -13.28
C PRO A 97 -16.48 13.08 -12.34
N LYS A 98 -15.26 12.88 -12.87
CA LYS A 98 -14.10 12.42 -12.08
C LYS A 98 -13.82 13.27 -10.84
N ILE A 99 -14.11 14.58 -10.91
CA ILE A 99 -13.95 15.52 -9.80
C ILE A 99 -14.88 15.15 -8.64
N ALA A 100 -16.12 14.72 -8.90
CA ALA A 100 -17.05 14.30 -7.85
C ALA A 100 -16.51 13.08 -7.09
N VAL A 101 -15.94 12.11 -7.80
CA VAL A 101 -15.31 10.93 -7.18
C VAL A 101 -14.11 11.33 -6.31
N LEU A 102 -13.30 12.30 -6.75
CA LEU A 102 -12.16 12.80 -5.99
C LEU A 102 -12.61 13.51 -4.71
N ILE A 103 -13.63 14.37 -4.78
CA ILE A 103 -14.22 15.03 -3.62
C ILE A 103 -14.75 13.99 -2.63
N THR A 104 -15.44 12.97 -3.12
CA THR A 104 -15.92 11.87 -2.27
C THR A 104 -14.79 11.07 -1.65
N ALA A 105 -13.69 10.82 -2.39
CA ALA A 105 -12.52 10.14 -1.83
C ALA A 105 -11.90 10.92 -0.67
N ILE A 106 -11.79 12.25 -0.80
CA ILE A 106 -11.34 13.13 0.28
C ILE A 106 -12.34 13.11 1.44
N GLY A 107 -13.65 13.19 1.15
CA GLY A 107 -14.68 13.14 2.18
C GLY A 107 -14.66 11.83 2.99
N VAL A 108 -14.47 10.68 2.33
CA VAL A 108 -14.29 9.39 2.99
C VAL A 108 -13.00 9.37 3.81
N SER A 109 -11.90 9.89 3.26
CA SER A 109 -10.62 10.00 3.96
C SER A 109 -10.76 10.74 5.29
N LEU A 110 -11.32 11.96 5.26
CA LEU A 110 -11.57 12.75 6.47
C LEU A 110 -12.55 12.05 7.43
N LEU A 111 -13.57 11.36 6.91
CA LEU A 111 -14.50 10.58 7.73
C LEU A 111 -13.77 9.44 8.46
N LEU A 112 -12.86 8.73 7.79
CA LEU A 112 -12.09 7.65 8.40
C LEU A 112 -11.10 8.16 9.44
N GLU A 113 -10.39 9.25 9.15
CA GLU A 113 -9.44 9.88 10.07
C GLU A 113 -10.12 10.40 11.32
N TYR A 114 -11.07 11.34 11.17
CA TYR A 114 -11.70 11.98 12.31
C TYR A 114 -12.74 11.08 12.99
N GLY A 115 -13.43 10.23 12.24
CA GLY A 115 -14.29 9.19 12.83
C GLY A 115 -13.49 8.16 13.62
N GLY A 116 -12.33 7.74 13.09
CA GLY A 116 -11.39 6.88 13.80
C GLY A 116 -10.88 7.55 15.08
N MET A 117 -10.48 8.82 15.00
CA MET A 117 -10.00 9.62 16.13
C MET A 117 -11.03 9.73 17.27
N LEU A 118 -12.33 9.82 16.96
CA LEU A 118 -13.38 9.81 17.99
C LEU A 118 -13.45 8.47 18.74
N ILE A 119 -13.14 7.35 18.09
CA ILE A 119 -13.19 6.01 18.67
C ILE A 119 -11.90 5.69 19.44
N VAL A 120 -10.75 6.03 18.86
CA VAL A 120 -9.42 5.59 19.36
C VAL A 120 -8.65 6.68 20.10
N THR A 121 -9.21 7.89 20.20
CA THR A 121 -8.61 9.11 20.74
C THR A 121 -7.43 9.65 19.89
N PRO A 122 -7.12 10.96 19.94
CA PRO A 122 -6.08 11.57 19.09
C PRO A 122 -4.64 11.20 19.49
N GLN A 123 -4.44 10.60 20.66
CA GLN A 123 -3.10 10.27 21.14
C GLN A 123 -2.52 9.07 20.38
N PRO A 124 -1.25 9.16 19.94
CA PRO A 124 -0.53 8.01 19.43
C PRO A 124 -0.51 6.86 20.45
N ARG A 125 -0.66 5.63 19.96
CA ARG A 125 -0.63 4.41 20.77
C ARG A 125 0.61 3.59 20.44
N THR A 126 1.24 3.05 21.48
CA THR A 126 2.36 2.12 21.33
C THR A 126 1.84 0.76 20.86
N PHE A 127 2.31 0.30 19.71
CA PHE A 127 1.91 -1.01 19.19
C PHE A 127 2.57 -2.12 20.01
N PRO A 128 1.83 -3.13 20.52
CA PRO A 128 2.44 -4.15 21.38
C PRO A 128 3.52 -4.94 20.63
N LYS A 129 4.54 -5.39 21.37
CA LYS A 129 5.54 -6.32 20.85
C LYS A 129 4.89 -7.67 20.58
N VAL A 130 4.56 -7.94 19.32
CA VAL A 130 3.91 -9.20 18.90
C VAL A 130 4.88 -10.37 18.81
N PHE A 131 6.18 -10.08 18.67
CA PHE A 131 7.29 -11.03 18.72
C PHE A 131 8.57 -10.30 19.15
N ALA A 132 9.58 -11.06 19.59
CA ALA A 132 10.86 -10.50 20.03
C ALA A 132 11.62 -9.85 18.86
N ALA A 133 12.05 -8.60 19.04
CA ALA A 133 12.91 -7.90 18.08
C ALA A 133 14.36 -8.33 18.30
N GLU A 134 14.75 -9.47 17.74
CA GLU A 134 16.13 -9.92 17.71
C GLU A 134 16.94 -9.11 16.68
N LEU A 135 18.17 -8.75 17.07
CA LEU A 135 19.13 -8.04 16.24
C LEU A 135 20.24 -9.01 15.83
N TYR A 136 20.35 -9.28 14.54
CA TYR A 136 21.44 -10.06 13.97
C TYR A 136 22.54 -9.10 13.50
N ASN A 137 23.72 -9.18 14.09
CA ASN A 137 24.87 -8.40 13.68
C ASN A 137 25.81 -9.28 12.83
N ILE A 138 25.92 -8.96 11.55
CA ILE A 138 26.75 -9.70 10.60
C ILE A 138 27.74 -8.70 9.99
N GLY A 139 29.01 -8.76 10.41
CA GLY A 139 30.07 -7.93 9.84
C GLY A 139 29.86 -6.41 9.98
N GLY A 140 29.17 -5.96 11.04
CA GLY A 140 28.83 -4.54 11.27
C GLY A 140 27.50 -4.10 10.67
N ILE A 141 26.76 -5.00 10.01
CA ILE A 141 25.41 -4.77 9.49
C ILE A 141 24.42 -5.32 10.51
N VAL A 142 23.44 -4.51 10.89
CA VAL A 142 22.38 -4.86 11.85
C VAL A 142 21.10 -5.16 11.09
N ILE A 143 20.64 -6.42 11.17
CA ILE A 143 19.37 -6.87 10.60
C ILE A 143 18.40 -7.14 11.74
N ASN A 144 17.24 -6.48 11.70
CA ASN A 144 16.19 -6.71 12.68
C ASN A 144 15.27 -7.85 12.21
N SER A 145 14.96 -8.81 13.07
CA SER A 145 13.96 -9.86 12.83
C SER A 145 12.62 -9.32 12.28
N GLN A 146 12.18 -8.13 12.71
CA GLN A 146 10.98 -7.46 12.18
C GLN A 146 11.11 -7.14 10.68
N GLN A 147 12.29 -6.73 10.21
CA GLN A 147 12.54 -6.46 8.78
C GLN A 147 12.39 -7.75 7.96
N ILE A 148 12.88 -8.87 8.49
CA ILE A 148 12.74 -10.19 7.85
C ILE A 148 11.26 -10.56 7.77
N VAL A 149 10.50 -10.39 8.85
CA VAL A 149 9.05 -10.66 8.86
C VAL A 149 8.31 -9.78 7.84
N ILE A 150 8.61 -8.48 7.78
CA ILE A 150 8.02 -7.55 6.80
C ILE A 150 8.27 -8.03 5.38
N LEU A 151 9.53 -8.38 5.05
CA LEU A 151 9.90 -8.84 3.72
C LEU A 151 9.20 -10.14 3.36
N VAL A 152 9.20 -11.12 4.26
CA VAL A 152 8.57 -12.43 4.05
C VAL A 152 7.05 -12.28 3.87
N VAL A 153 6.38 -11.55 4.76
CA VAL A 153 4.93 -11.33 4.68
C VAL A 153 4.58 -10.57 3.41
N ALA A 154 5.30 -9.51 3.07
CA ALA A 154 5.05 -8.75 1.86
C ALA A 154 5.22 -9.60 0.60
N LEU A 155 6.31 -10.36 0.50
CA LEU A 155 6.56 -11.25 -0.64
C LEU A 155 5.48 -12.31 -0.76
N LEU A 156 5.08 -12.95 0.34
CA LEU A 156 3.98 -13.93 0.35
C LEU A 156 2.67 -13.30 -0.15
N LEU A 157 2.31 -12.11 0.33
CA LEU A 157 1.09 -11.42 -0.09
C LEU A 157 1.15 -10.97 -1.56
N MET A 158 2.31 -10.53 -2.05
CA MET A 158 2.52 -10.20 -3.47
C MET A 158 2.37 -11.43 -4.37
N VAL A 159 2.97 -12.55 -3.99
CA VAL A 159 2.85 -13.83 -4.72
C VAL A 159 1.40 -14.30 -4.70
N LEU A 160 0.74 -14.24 -3.55
CA LEU A 160 -0.67 -14.60 -3.40
C LEU A 160 -1.57 -13.72 -4.27
N LEU A 161 -1.37 -12.40 -4.26
CA LEU A 161 -2.10 -11.48 -5.12
C LEU A 161 -1.88 -11.83 -6.59
N THR A 162 -0.63 -12.04 -6.99
CA THR A 162 -0.28 -12.39 -8.37
C THR A 162 -0.95 -13.68 -8.80
N TYR A 163 -0.98 -14.69 -7.93
CA TYR A 163 -1.69 -15.94 -8.15
C TYR A 163 -3.21 -15.70 -8.27
N VAL A 164 -3.81 -14.94 -7.36
CA VAL A 164 -5.24 -14.60 -7.38
C VAL A 164 -5.59 -13.93 -8.71
N VAL A 165 -4.83 -12.90 -9.09
CA VAL A 165 -5.09 -12.20 -10.35
C VAL A 165 -4.86 -13.14 -11.52
N GLN A 166 -3.68 -13.74 -11.68
CA GLN A 166 -3.33 -14.47 -12.91
C GLN A 166 -4.07 -15.79 -13.09
N LYS A 167 -4.27 -16.56 -12.01
CA LYS A 167 -4.66 -17.98 -12.07
C LYS A 167 -6.10 -18.27 -11.66
N THR A 168 -6.83 -17.34 -11.04
CA THR A 168 -8.22 -17.59 -10.60
C THR A 168 -9.29 -17.06 -11.56
N LYS A 169 -10.52 -17.55 -11.42
CA LYS A 169 -11.68 -17.07 -12.21
C LYS A 169 -11.97 -15.59 -11.95
N ILE A 170 -11.92 -15.16 -10.68
CA ILE A 170 -12.14 -13.76 -10.32
C ILE A 170 -11.04 -12.86 -10.89
N GLY A 171 -9.79 -13.32 -10.89
CA GLY A 171 -8.69 -12.60 -11.49
C GLY A 171 -8.73 -12.51 -13.02
N LYS A 172 -9.27 -13.52 -13.72
CA LYS A 172 -9.61 -13.41 -15.16
C LYS A 172 -10.66 -12.32 -15.38
N ALA A 173 -11.69 -12.28 -14.54
CA ALA A 173 -12.72 -11.25 -14.61
C ALA A 173 -12.16 -9.84 -14.34
N MET A 174 -11.28 -9.68 -13.36
CA MET A 174 -10.58 -8.40 -13.11
C MET A 174 -9.84 -7.90 -14.35
N ARG A 175 -9.08 -8.79 -15.02
CA ARG A 175 -8.37 -8.43 -16.25
C ARG A 175 -9.32 -8.05 -17.39
N ALA A 176 -10.42 -8.77 -17.56
CA ALA A 176 -11.42 -8.46 -18.57
C ALA A 176 -12.03 -7.06 -18.33
N VAL A 177 -12.43 -6.78 -17.08
CA VAL A 177 -13.00 -5.47 -16.70
C VAL A 177 -11.98 -4.35 -16.84
N SER A 178 -10.70 -4.57 -16.50
CA SER A 178 -9.64 -3.56 -16.68
C SER A 178 -9.38 -3.20 -18.15
N PHE A 179 -9.70 -4.11 -19.07
CA PHE A 179 -9.54 -3.88 -20.50
C PHE A 179 -10.73 -3.12 -21.08
N ASP A 180 -11.93 -3.68 -20.90
CA ASP A 180 -13.19 -3.07 -21.35
C ASP A 180 -14.33 -3.50 -20.42
N THR A 181 -14.81 -2.54 -19.62
CA THR A 181 -15.89 -2.76 -18.64
C THR A 181 -17.23 -3.11 -19.30
N ASP A 182 -17.54 -2.51 -20.44
CA ASP A 182 -18.83 -2.67 -21.12
C ASP A 182 -18.87 -4.00 -21.87
N ALA A 183 -17.79 -4.34 -22.58
CA ALA A 183 -17.64 -5.65 -23.19
C ALA A 183 -17.67 -6.77 -22.13
N ALA A 184 -16.96 -6.60 -21.01
CA ALA A 184 -16.99 -7.56 -19.90
C ALA A 184 -18.42 -7.78 -19.37
N ARG A 185 -19.22 -6.70 -19.27
CA ARG A 185 -20.62 -6.78 -18.84
C ARG A 185 -21.49 -7.54 -19.86
N LEU A 186 -21.28 -7.32 -21.16
CA LEU A 186 -21.98 -8.06 -22.22
C LEU A 186 -21.62 -9.56 -22.22
N MET A 187 -20.41 -9.92 -21.78
CA MET A 187 -19.98 -11.31 -21.60
C MET A 187 -20.49 -11.95 -20.30
N GLY A 188 -21.44 -11.31 -19.59
CA GLY A 188 -22.06 -11.83 -18.37
C GLY A 188 -21.22 -11.70 -17.10
N ILE A 189 -20.12 -10.94 -17.14
CA ILE A 189 -19.31 -10.68 -15.94
C ILE A 189 -20.04 -9.67 -15.05
N ASN A 190 -20.25 -10.04 -13.78
CA ASN A 190 -20.77 -9.12 -12.78
C ASN A 190 -19.66 -8.12 -12.38
N VAL A 191 -19.59 -7.01 -13.14
CA VAL A 191 -18.61 -5.93 -12.96
C VAL A 191 -18.63 -5.38 -11.53
N ASP A 192 -19.81 -5.21 -10.94
CA ASP A 192 -19.95 -4.69 -9.57
C ASP A 192 -19.24 -5.58 -8.56
N ARG A 193 -19.46 -6.90 -8.64
CA ARG A 193 -18.81 -7.88 -7.76
C ARG A 193 -17.29 -7.89 -7.96
N VAL A 194 -16.82 -7.75 -9.20
CA VAL A 194 -15.38 -7.69 -9.51
C VAL A 194 -14.75 -6.45 -8.88
N ILE A 195 -15.39 -5.28 -9.00
CA ILE A 195 -14.89 -4.03 -8.41
C ILE A 195 -14.90 -4.11 -6.88
N SER A 196 -16.01 -4.54 -6.26
CA SER A 196 -16.06 -4.68 -4.79
C SER A 196 -14.98 -5.64 -4.29
N PHE A 197 -14.78 -6.79 -4.95
CA PHE A 197 -13.74 -7.74 -4.55
C PHE A 197 -12.32 -7.16 -4.73
N THR A 198 -12.11 -6.33 -5.76
CA THR A 198 -10.85 -5.62 -5.98
C THR A 198 -10.57 -4.60 -4.88
N PHE A 199 -11.58 -3.82 -4.48
CA PHE A 199 -11.47 -2.92 -3.32
C PHE A 199 -11.17 -3.70 -2.04
N GLY A 200 -11.81 -4.84 -1.83
CA GLY A 200 -11.56 -5.70 -0.68
C GLY A 200 -10.11 -6.21 -0.61
N ILE A 201 -9.59 -6.77 -1.69
CA ILE A 201 -8.20 -7.24 -1.75
C ILE A 201 -7.22 -6.09 -1.57
N GLY A 202 -7.39 -4.98 -2.29
CA GLY A 202 -6.51 -3.82 -2.15
C GLY A 202 -6.49 -3.32 -0.70
N SER A 203 -7.67 -3.20 -0.09
CA SER A 203 -7.82 -2.74 1.30
C SER A 203 -7.19 -3.71 2.30
N GLY A 204 -7.28 -5.02 2.07
CA GLY A 204 -6.59 -6.02 2.87
C GLY A 204 -5.07 -5.87 2.79
N LEU A 205 -4.50 -5.60 1.61
CA LEU A 205 -3.05 -5.38 1.45
C LEU A 205 -2.59 -4.09 2.14
N ALA A 206 -3.37 -3.01 2.04
CA ALA A 206 -3.11 -1.78 2.79
C ALA A 206 -3.13 -2.02 4.30
N ALA A 207 -4.08 -2.81 4.80
CA ALA A 207 -4.13 -3.15 6.21
C ALA A 207 -2.95 -4.02 6.66
N ALA A 208 -2.51 -4.96 5.84
CA ALA A 208 -1.29 -5.72 6.12
C ALA A 208 -0.08 -4.78 6.26
N ALA A 209 0.07 -3.81 5.36
CA ALA A 209 1.10 -2.79 5.47
C ALA A 209 0.96 -1.96 6.76
N GLY A 210 -0.25 -1.60 7.16
CA GLY A 210 -0.54 -0.86 8.40
C GLY A 210 -0.09 -1.59 9.65
N VAL A 211 -0.44 -2.88 9.75
CA VAL A 211 -0.01 -3.74 10.86
C VAL A 211 1.51 -3.87 10.87
N LEU A 212 2.14 -4.11 9.72
CA LEU A 212 3.59 -4.24 9.61
C LEU A 212 4.33 -2.97 10.04
N VAL A 213 3.83 -1.79 9.67
CA VAL A 213 4.38 -0.50 10.11
C VAL A 213 4.19 -0.32 11.61
N GLY A 214 3.00 -0.58 12.14
CA GLY A 214 2.74 -0.47 13.57
C GLY A 214 3.72 -1.32 14.38
N VAL A 215 3.97 -2.55 13.94
CA VAL A 215 4.96 -3.45 14.55
C VAL A 215 6.40 -2.91 14.42
N TYR A 216 6.77 -2.39 13.26
CA TYR A 216 8.14 -1.94 13.00
C TYR A 216 8.50 -0.64 13.73
N TYR A 217 7.61 0.35 13.72
CA TYR A 217 7.83 1.66 14.34
C TYR A 217 7.34 1.76 15.78
N ASN A 218 6.69 0.71 16.30
CA ASN A 218 6.17 0.65 17.67
C ASN A 218 5.21 1.79 18.02
N SER A 219 4.54 2.35 17.01
CA SER A 219 3.65 3.49 17.15
C SER A 219 2.61 3.49 16.05
N ILE A 220 1.38 3.78 16.42
CA ILE A 220 0.28 4.06 15.49
C ILE A 220 -0.43 5.34 15.94
N ASP A 221 -0.87 6.14 15.00
CA ASP A 221 -1.62 7.36 15.26
C ASP A 221 -2.80 7.49 14.28
N PRO A 222 -3.87 8.24 14.63
CA PRO A 222 -5.07 8.31 13.80
C PRO A 222 -4.91 9.07 12.48
N LEU A 223 -3.74 9.67 12.19
CA LEU A 223 -3.48 10.41 10.96
C LEU A 223 -2.32 9.81 10.14
N MET A 224 -1.88 8.60 10.50
CA MET A 224 -0.73 7.93 9.89
C MET A 224 -0.97 7.51 8.42
N GLY A 225 -2.18 7.67 7.89
CA GLY A 225 -2.59 7.19 6.57
C GLY A 225 -2.11 8.05 5.39
N ILE A 226 -2.16 9.38 5.53
CA ILE A 226 -1.98 10.32 4.42
C ILE A 226 -0.60 10.16 3.75
N MET A 227 0.48 10.35 4.51
CA MET A 227 1.82 10.41 3.92
C MET A 227 2.28 9.08 3.33
N PRO A 228 2.15 7.93 4.04
CA PRO A 228 2.39 6.63 3.44
C PRO A 228 1.51 6.36 2.21
N GLY A 229 0.25 6.78 2.23
CA GLY A 229 -0.66 6.68 1.09
C GLY A 229 -0.16 7.45 -0.14
N LEU A 230 0.23 8.72 0.04
CA LEU A 230 0.79 9.54 -1.04
C LEU A 230 2.09 8.96 -1.58
N LYS A 231 3.00 8.48 -0.73
CA LYS A 231 4.26 7.86 -1.16
C LYS A 231 4.04 6.55 -1.90
N ALA A 232 3.08 5.75 -1.46
CA ALA A 232 2.69 4.53 -2.15
C ALA A 232 2.00 4.82 -3.50
N PHE A 233 1.26 5.92 -3.61
CA PHE A 233 0.76 6.40 -4.89
C PHE A 233 1.91 6.78 -5.83
N VAL A 234 2.91 7.52 -5.33
CA VAL A 234 4.14 7.81 -6.10
C VAL A 234 4.81 6.51 -6.55
N ALA A 235 4.96 5.54 -5.66
CA ALA A 235 5.50 4.23 -5.99
C ALA A 235 4.69 3.50 -7.07
N ALA A 236 3.36 3.56 -7.02
CA ALA A 236 2.49 2.97 -8.03
C ALA A 236 2.65 3.65 -9.40
N VAL A 237 2.72 5.00 -9.42
CA VAL A 237 2.96 5.77 -10.65
C VAL A 237 4.35 5.50 -11.22
N LEU A 238 5.38 5.48 -10.35
CA LEU A 238 6.75 5.13 -10.70
C LEU A 238 6.81 3.75 -11.37
N GLY A 239 6.15 2.76 -10.78
CA GLY A 239 6.08 1.40 -11.31
C GLY A 239 5.29 1.27 -12.63
N GLY A 240 4.36 2.18 -12.87
CA GLY A 240 3.34 2.09 -13.91
C GLY A 240 2.01 1.65 -13.31
N ILE A 241 1.17 2.64 -12.98
CA ILE A 241 -0.11 2.40 -12.29
C ILE A 241 -1.01 1.48 -13.13
N GLY A 242 -1.64 0.49 -12.48
CA GLY A 242 -2.40 -0.56 -13.17
C GLY A 242 -1.57 -1.79 -13.54
N VAL A 243 -0.24 -1.77 -13.40
CA VAL A 243 0.64 -2.91 -13.63
C VAL A 243 1.18 -3.46 -12.31
N ILE A 244 0.70 -4.64 -11.89
CA ILE A 244 1.00 -5.26 -10.59
C ILE A 244 2.52 -5.42 -10.35
N PRO A 245 3.33 -6.04 -11.24
CA PRO A 245 4.78 -6.14 -11.02
C PRO A 245 5.48 -4.77 -11.01
N GLY A 246 4.95 -3.82 -11.78
CA GLY A 246 5.44 -2.44 -11.82
C GLY A 246 5.31 -1.78 -10.46
N ALA A 247 4.12 -1.83 -9.86
CA ALA A 247 3.85 -1.26 -8.54
C ALA A 247 4.69 -1.86 -7.43
N MET A 248 4.98 -3.17 -7.50
CA MET A 248 5.89 -3.85 -6.57
C MET A 248 7.32 -3.29 -6.68
N LEU A 249 7.86 -3.20 -7.90
CA LEU A 249 9.20 -2.63 -8.10
C LEU A 249 9.24 -1.14 -7.73
N GLY A 250 8.19 -0.39 -8.06
CA GLY A 250 8.07 1.02 -7.68
C GLY A 250 8.08 1.23 -6.17
N GLY A 251 7.41 0.35 -5.40
CA GLY A 251 7.43 0.39 -3.94
C GLY A 251 8.83 0.12 -3.38
N ILE A 252 9.53 -0.90 -3.88
CA ILE A 252 10.91 -1.21 -3.49
C ILE A 252 11.84 -0.04 -3.80
N ILE A 253 11.80 0.51 -5.03
CA ILE A 253 12.63 1.65 -5.42
C ILE A 253 12.35 2.86 -4.54
N MET A 254 11.06 3.16 -4.30
CA MET A 254 10.64 4.26 -3.44
C MET A 254 11.23 4.12 -2.03
N GLY A 255 11.15 2.93 -1.43
CA GLY A 255 11.71 2.68 -0.10
C GLY A 255 13.24 2.75 -0.04
N VAL A 256 13.92 2.24 -1.08
CA VAL A 256 15.38 2.31 -1.19
C VAL A 256 15.87 3.75 -1.33
N VAL A 257 15.27 4.54 -2.23
CA VAL A 257 15.65 5.94 -2.40
C VAL A 257 15.44 6.71 -1.10
N GLU A 258 14.32 6.47 -0.44
CA GLU A 258 13.99 7.10 0.83
C GLU A 258 14.98 6.77 1.97
N ALA A 259 15.40 5.51 2.09
CA ALA A 259 16.40 5.10 3.07
C ALA A 259 17.78 5.68 2.74
N LEU A 260 18.18 5.73 1.47
CA LEU A 260 19.44 6.33 1.03
C LEU A 260 19.47 7.84 1.29
N VAL A 261 18.39 8.57 0.97
CA VAL A 261 18.28 10.01 1.23
C VAL A 261 18.31 10.29 2.73
N SER A 262 17.59 9.51 3.52
CA SER A 262 17.58 9.66 4.97
C SER A 262 18.95 9.36 5.60
N GLY A 263 19.69 8.40 5.04
CA GLY A 263 20.97 7.95 5.58
C GLY A 263 22.20 8.75 5.13
N PHE A 264 22.18 9.35 3.93
CA PHE A 264 23.33 10.05 3.36
C PHE A 264 23.13 11.56 3.19
N ILE A 265 21.89 12.05 3.11
CA ILE A 265 21.59 13.48 2.92
C ILE A 265 21.00 14.04 4.20
N SER A 266 19.73 13.72 4.47
CA SER A 266 19.01 14.07 5.70
C SER A 266 17.60 13.49 5.64
N SER A 267 17.10 13.04 6.78
CA SER A 267 15.73 12.55 6.94
C SER A 267 14.66 13.60 6.62
N THR A 268 14.99 14.90 6.65
CA THR A 268 14.05 15.98 6.30
C THR A 268 13.74 16.01 4.80
N PHE A 269 14.68 15.55 3.95
CA PHE A 269 14.49 15.51 2.49
C PHE A 269 13.81 14.24 1.99
N ARG A 270 13.43 13.34 2.89
CA ARG A 270 12.73 12.08 2.58
C ARG A 270 11.47 12.31 1.73
N ASP A 271 10.62 13.23 2.14
CA ASP A 271 9.36 13.52 1.42
C ASP A 271 9.63 14.26 0.09
N ALA A 272 10.60 15.18 0.10
CA ALA A 272 11.03 15.89 -1.10
C ALA A 272 11.57 14.92 -2.17
N ALA A 273 12.32 13.89 -1.78
CA ALA A 273 12.80 12.86 -2.69
C ALA A 273 11.65 12.04 -3.30
N ALA A 274 10.63 11.69 -2.51
CA ALA A 274 9.44 11.00 -2.98
C ALA A 274 8.72 11.79 -4.09
N PHE A 275 8.34 13.03 -3.80
CA PHE A 275 7.65 13.87 -4.77
C PHE A 275 8.54 14.31 -5.93
N GLY A 276 9.86 14.44 -5.71
CA GLY A 276 10.83 14.65 -6.78
C GLY A 276 10.84 13.49 -7.79
N ILE A 277 10.82 12.24 -7.32
CA ILE A 277 10.69 11.06 -8.20
C ILE A 277 9.38 11.11 -8.99
N LEU A 278 8.27 11.51 -8.37
CA LEU A 278 6.99 11.66 -9.07
C LEU A 278 7.09 12.66 -10.23
N ILE A 279 7.68 13.84 -9.98
CA ILE A 279 7.85 14.87 -11.01
C ILE A 279 8.73 14.34 -12.15
N LEU A 280 9.85 13.72 -11.81
CA LEU A 280 10.79 13.17 -12.80
C LEU A 280 10.14 12.08 -13.65
N ILE A 281 9.41 11.13 -13.04
CA ILE A 281 8.80 10.05 -13.80
C ILE A 281 7.68 10.57 -14.70
N LEU A 282 6.86 11.53 -14.24
CA LEU A 282 5.82 12.11 -15.08
C LEU A 282 6.37 12.92 -16.25
N LEU A 283 7.52 13.57 -16.09
CA LEU A 283 8.17 14.34 -17.15
C LEU A 283 8.83 13.42 -18.19
N PHE A 284 9.55 12.39 -17.77
CA PHE A 284 10.37 11.56 -18.66
C PHE A 284 9.68 10.25 -19.12
N ARG A 285 8.83 9.64 -18.29
CA ARG A 285 8.13 8.38 -18.58
C ARG A 285 6.74 8.34 -17.91
N PRO A 286 5.72 9.04 -18.45
CA PRO A 286 4.40 9.14 -17.83
C PRO A 286 3.65 7.80 -17.67
N ALA A 287 4.06 6.75 -18.42
CA ALA A 287 3.53 5.39 -18.23
C ALA A 287 4.20 4.64 -17.05
N GLY A 288 5.21 5.20 -16.40
CA GLY A 288 6.03 4.52 -15.38
C GLY A 288 7.07 3.57 -15.98
N LEU A 289 7.73 2.80 -15.12
CA LEU A 289 8.84 1.92 -15.47
C LEU A 289 8.40 0.69 -16.29
N LEU A 290 7.28 0.07 -15.92
CA LEU A 290 6.74 -1.14 -16.56
C LEU A 290 5.37 -0.93 -17.24
N GLY A 291 4.85 0.30 -17.28
CA GLY A 291 3.62 0.59 -17.99
C GLY A 291 3.78 0.55 -19.51
N LYS A 292 2.67 0.26 -20.20
CA LYS A 292 2.60 0.25 -21.66
C LYS A 292 1.92 1.52 -22.15
N ASN A 293 2.55 2.22 -23.09
CA ASN A 293 1.90 3.32 -23.82
C ASN A 293 0.80 2.74 -24.71
N VAL A 294 -0.44 2.76 -24.24
CA VAL A 294 -1.59 2.50 -25.10
C VAL A 294 -1.83 3.79 -25.89
N ARG A 295 -1.15 3.94 -27.04
CA ARG A 295 -1.57 4.92 -28.04
C ARG A 295 -2.94 4.49 -28.53
N GLU A 296 -3.95 5.30 -28.22
CA GLU A 296 -5.26 5.18 -28.85
C GLU A 296 -5.04 5.35 -30.36
N LYS A 297 -5.24 4.27 -31.12
CA LYS A 297 -5.26 4.37 -32.58
C LYS A 297 -6.58 5.05 -32.93
N VAL A 298 -6.50 6.35 -33.20
CA VAL A 298 -7.58 7.13 -33.84
C VAL A 298 -7.73 6.65 -35.28
#